data_AF-A0A6B3FX72-F1
#
_entry.id   AF-A0A6B3FX72-F1
#
_cell.length_a   1.000
_cell.length_b   1.000
_cell.length_c   1.000
_cell.angle_alpha   90.00
_cell.angle_beta   90.00
_cell.angle_gamma   90.00
#
_symmetry.space_group_name_H-M   'P 1'
#
loop_
_entity.id
_entity.type
_entity.pdbx_description
1 polymer ?
#
loop_
_entity_poly.entity_id
_entity_poly.type
_entity_poly.pdbx_seq_one_letter_code
_entity_poly.pdbx_strand_id
1 'polypeptide(L)'
;LNAKVLGVLLVIECALVVIFDIAAVSKPGPEGLSLHAFNPETLTGAGLGTALCFCIAAFVGFEQAPVYAEETSRPQIVVSRVMFLAVGYAALFLAISSWALTVAAGPGSIVDTSLKEGPGMLFGLTEERLGSTFTDVLHIL
;
A
#
# COMPACT_ATOMS: atom_id res chain seq x y z
N LEU A 1 -4.26 10.47 -21.27
CA LEU A 1 -5.38 10.14 -20.36
C LEU A 1 -5.77 11.41 -19.60
N ASN A 2 -7.05 11.67 -19.35
CA ASN A 2 -7.47 12.87 -18.59
C ASN A 2 -7.11 12.67 -17.11
N ALA A 3 -6.42 13.64 -16.47
CA ALA A 3 -6.01 13.56 -15.06
C ALA A 3 -7.18 13.25 -14.11
N LYS A 4 -8.39 13.69 -14.45
CA LYS A 4 -9.61 13.35 -13.69
C LYS A 4 -9.93 11.86 -13.70
N VAL A 5 -9.74 11.18 -14.83
CA VAL A 5 -10.00 9.73 -14.95
C VAL A 5 -8.99 8.95 -14.11
N LEU A 6 -7.71 9.29 -14.23
CA LEU A 6 -6.66 8.64 -13.44
C LEU A 6 -6.86 8.86 -11.93
N GLY A 7 -7.26 10.07 -11.53
CA GLY A 7 -7.57 10.36 -10.13
C GLY A 7 -8.75 9.55 -9.60
N VAL A 8 -9.80 9.33 -10.40
CA VAL A 8 -10.93 8.48 -9.99
C VAL A 8 -10.48 7.02 -9.85
N LEU A 9 -9.71 6.50 -10.81
CA LEU A 9 -9.19 5.12 -10.74
C LEU A 9 -8.31 4.92 -9.50
N LEU A 10 -7.42 5.86 -9.19
CA LEU A 10 -6.58 5.82 -7.99
C LEU A 10 -7.40 5.79 -6.70
N VAL A 11 -8.47 6.59 -6.62
CA VAL A 11 -9.35 6.60 -5.44
C VAL A 11 -10.07 5.25 -5.30
N ILE A 12 -10.52 4.64 -6.41
CA ILE A 12 -11.12 3.31 -6.40
C ILE A 12 -10.09 2.27 -5.95
N GLU A 13 -8.88 2.30 -6.51
CA GLU A 13 -7.78 1.40 -6.15
C GLU A 13 -7.47 1.49 -4.65
N CYS A 14 -7.26 2.70 -4.11
CA CYS A 14 -7.07 2.89 -2.67
C CYS A 14 -8.24 2.32 -1.85
N ALA A 15 -9.48 2.49 -2.30
CA ALA A 15 -10.65 1.96 -1.61
C ALA A 15 -10.66 0.42 -1.59
N LEU A 16 -10.29 -0.23 -2.70
CA LEU A 16 -10.19 -1.69 -2.76
C LEU A 16 -9.08 -2.22 -1.84
N VAL A 17 -7.93 -1.56 -1.79
CA VAL A 17 -6.85 -1.93 -0.85
C VAL A 17 -7.34 -1.79 0.60
N VAL A 18 -8.06 -0.72 0.95
CA VAL A 18 -8.63 -0.59 2.31
C VAL A 18 -9.64 -1.69 2.61
N ILE A 19 -10.47 -2.10 1.63
CA ILE A 19 -11.39 -3.24 1.80
C ILE A 19 -10.61 -4.54 2.04
N PHE A 20 -9.53 -4.76 1.29
CA PHE A 20 -8.62 -5.88 1.53
C PHE A 20 -8.02 -5.83 2.93
N ASP A 21 -7.52 -4.68 3.38
CA ASP A 21 -6.91 -4.51 4.70
C ASP A 21 -7.91 -4.87 5.82
N ILE A 22 -9.15 -4.41 5.69
CA ILE A 22 -10.23 -4.74 6.64
C ILE A 22 -10.51 -6.25 6.62
N ALA A 23 -10.56 -6.87 5.43
CA ALA A 23 -10.78 -8.31 5.30
C ALA A 23 -9.63 -9.14 5.90
N ALA A 24 -8.39 -8.71 5.67
CA ALA A 24 -7.19 -9.32 6.22
C ALA A 24 -7.18 -9.28 7.75
N VAL A 25 -7.55 -8.14 8.35
CA VAL A 25 -7.62 -7.98 9.82
C VAL A 25 -8.83 -8.73 10.40
N SER A 26 -9.96 -8.78 9.69
CA SER A 26 -11.18 -9.45 10.17
C SER A 26 -11.07 -10.98 10.10
N LYS A 27 -10.35 -11.49 9.09
CA LYS A 27 -10.07 -12.92 8.89
C LYS A 27 -8.56 -13.11 8.68
N PRO A 28 -7.77 -13.04 9.77
CA PRO A 28 -6.32 -13.14 9.69
C PRO A 28 -5.87 -14.53 9.25
N GLY A 29 -4.62 -14.62 8.79
CA GLY A 29 -3.97 -15.88 8.47
C GLY A 29 -3.76 -16.80 9.69
N PRO A 30 -3.06 -17.93 9.52
CA PRO A 30 -2.90 -18.97 10.55
C PRO A 30 -2.33 -18.47 11.88
N GLU A 31 -1.55 -17.38 11.85
CA GLU A 31 -0.86 -16.80 13.01
C GLU A 31 -1.67 -15.66 13.67
N GLY A 32 -2.88 -15.38 13.18
CA GLY A 32 -3.78 -14.40 13.76
C GLY A 32 -3.33 -12.94 13.57
N LEU A 33 -3.86 -12.05 14.41
CA LEU A 33 -3.48 -10.64 14.44
C LEU A 33 -2.10 -10.48 15.10
N SER A 34 -1.06 -10.48 14.29
CA SER A 34 0.32 -10.33 14.73
C SER A 34 0.85 -8.91 14.55
N LEU A 35 1.55 -8.40 15.57
CA LEU A 35 2.29 -7.15 15.52
C LEU A 35 3.80 -7.36 15.26
N HIS A 36 4.20 -8.56 14.82
CA HIS A 36 5.59 -8.89 14.55
C HIS A 36 6.27 -7.91 13.57
N ALA A 37 5.52 -7.37 12.60
CA ALA A 37 6.00 -6.35 11.66
C ALA A 37 6.52 -5.06 12.35
N PHE A 38 6.07 -4.77 13.56
CA PHE A 38 6.50 -3.61 14.34
C PHE A 38 7.66 -3.91 15.30
N ASN A 39 8.16 -5.14 15.36
CA ASN A 39 9.34 -5.46 16.17
C ASN A 39 10.60 -4.85 15.53
N PRO A 40 11.30 -3.90 16.20
CA PRO A 40 12.51 -3.28 15.67
C PRO A 40 13.65 -4.26 15.37
N GLU A 41 13.67 -5.42 16.04
CA GLU A 41 14.68 -6.46 15.81
C GLU A 41 14.63 -7.01 14.38
N THR A 42 13.47 -6.93 13.70
CA THR A 42 13.32 -7.37 12.31
C THR A 42 14.12 -6.51 11.32
N LEU A 43 14.51 -5.29 11.72
CA LEU A 43 15.35 -4.38 10.93
C LEU A 43 16.84 -4.77 10.93
N THR A 44 17.27 -5.65 11.83
CA THR A 44 18.69 -6.02 11.98
C THR A 44 19.16 -7.10 10.99
N GLY A 45 18.24 -7.66 10.21
CA GLY A 45 18.51 -8.73 9.25
C GLY A 45 19.09 -8.25 7.91
N ALA A 46 19.51 -9.23 7.11
CA ALA A 46 19.83 -9.00 5.71
C ALA A 46 18.57 -8.58 4.95
N GLY A 47 18.56 -7.39 4.37
CA GLY A 47 17.43 -6.88 3.58
C GLY A 47 16.98 -5.47 3.94
N LEU A 48 17.42 -4.90 5.07
CA LEU A 48 17.08 -3.51 5.45
C LEU A 48 17.40 -2.51 4.34
N GLY A 49 18.58 -2.62 3.72
CA GLY A 49 18.98 -1.72 2.63
C GLY A 49 18.02 -1.79 1.43
N THR A 50 17.62 -3.00 1.03
CA THR A 50 16.65 -3.20 -0.05
C THR A 50 15.27 -2.68 0.33
N ALA A 51 14.81 -2.94 1.55
CA ALA A 51 13.55 -2.41 2.07
C ALA A 51 13.53 -0.88 2.04
N LEU A 52 14.59 -0.22 2.51
CA LEU A 52 14.74 1.23 2.46
C LEU A 52 14.74 1.78 1.02
N CYS A 53 15.41 1.11 0.08
CA CYS A 53 15.38 1.48 -1.33
C CYS A 53 13.95 1.43 -1.91
N PHE A 54 13.18 0.38 -1.61
CA PHE A 54 11.78 0.28 -2.04
C PHE A 54 10.90 1.32 -1.35
N CYS A 55 11.09 1.56 -0.05
CA CYS A 55 10.39 2.62 0.66
C CYS A 55 10.64 3.99 0.01
N ILE A 56 11.89 4.34 -0.29
CA ILE A 56 12.23 5.61 -0.96
C ILE A 56 11.61 5.65 -2.36
N ALA A 57 11.73 4.57 -3.13
CA ALA A 57 11.18 4.47 -4.47
C ALA A 57 9.66 4.67 -4.50
N ALA A 58 8.94 4.21 -3.48
CA ALA A 58 7.48 4.35 -3.37
C ALA A 58 7.01 5.81 -3.24
N PHE A 59 7.88 6.75 -2.85
CA PHE A 59 7.54 8.17 -2.75
C PHE A 59 8.07 9.01 -3.92
N VAL A 60 8.74 8.42 -4.91
CA VAL A 60 9.21 9.15 -6.09
C VAL A 60 8.00 9.73 -6.85
N GLY A 61 8.06 11.02 -7.19
CA GLY A 61 7.00 11.72 -7.93
C GLY A 61 6.18 12.68 -7.07
N PHE A 62 6.33 12.68 -5.75
CA PHE A 62 5.65 13.66 -4.88
C PHE A 62 6.01 15.11 -5.25
N GLU A 63 7.23 15.34 -5.71
CA GLU A 63 7.76 16.63 -6.14
C GLU A 63 7.12 17.19 -7.42
N GLN A 64 6.28 16.41 -8.11
CA GLN A 64 5.55 16.87 -9.29
C GLN A 64 4.33 17.73 -8.93
N ALA A 65 3.75 17.56 -7.73
CA ALA A 65 2.55 18.31 -7.34
C ALA A 65 2.78 19.85 -7.23
N PRO A 66 3.93 20.35 -6.73
CA PRO A 66 4.26 21.78 -6.78
C PRO A 66 4.40 22.38 -8.18
N VAL A 67 4.64 21.58 -9.22
CA VAL A 67 4.75 22.10 -10.60
C VAL A 67 3.43 22.72 -11.06
N TYR A 68 2.30 22.20 -10.57
CA TYR A 68 0.96 22.74 -10.83
C TYR A 68 0.52 23.81 -9.83
N ALA A 69 1.43 24.33 -9.01
CA ALA A 69 1.11 25.36 -8.00
C ALA A 69 0.44 26.58 -8.62
N GLU A 70 0.87 26.99 -9.82
CA GLU A 70 0.36 28.16 -10.54
C GLU A 70 -1.13 28.03 -10.93
N GLU A 71 -1.65 26.80 -11.01
CA GLU A 71 -3.08 26.54 -11.28
C GLU A 71 -3.95 26.58 -10.02
N THR A 72 -3.34 26.75 -8.84
CA THR A 72 -4.06 26.77 -7.56
C THR A 72 -4.36 28.20 -7.09
N SER A 73 -5.51 28.39 -6.44
CA SER A 73 -5.95 29.73 -6.00
C SER A 73 -5.06 30.37 -4.92
N ARG A 74 -4.27 29.57 -4.19
CA ARG A 74 -3.37 30.01 -3.11
C ARG A 74 -2.13 29.10 -3.02
N PRO A 75 -1.17 29.23 -3.96
CA PRO A 75 -0.05 28.29 -4.11
C PRO A 75 0.76 28.08 -2.84
N GLN A 76 1.13 29.17 -2.17
CA GLN A 76 2.01 29.14 -0.98
C GLN A 76 1.41 28.37 0.22
N ILE A 77 0.09 28.24 0.32
CA ILE A 77 -0.58 27.60 1.46
C ILE A 77 -1.14 26.23 1.07
N VAL A 78 -1.78 26.15 -0.10
CA VAL A 78 -2.47 24.94 -0.56
C VAL A 78 -1.44 23.86 -0.90
N VAL A 79 -0.39 24.22 -1.65
CA VAL A 79 0.61 23.24 -2.10
C VAL A 79 1.32 22.63 -0.90
N SER A 80 1.81 23.43 0.04
CA SER A 80 2.49 22.91 1.23
C SER A 80 1.60 21.97 2.05
N ARG A 81 0.34 22.35 2.31
CA ARG A 81 -0.57 21.49 3.08
C ARG A 81 -0.91 20.20 2.36
N VAL A 82 -1.24 20.27 1.08
CA VAL A 82 -1.60 19.10 0.26
C VAL A 82 -0.41 18.15 0.15
N MET A 83 0.81 18.65 0.01
CA MET A 83 2.02 17.84 -0.03
C MET A 83 2.23 17.04 1.26
N PHE A 84 2.17 17.69 2.43
CA PHE A 84 2.29 16.98 3.71
C PHE A 84 1.17 15.98 3.92
N LEU A 85 -0.06 16.31 3.53
CA LEU A 85 -1.20 15.40 3.61
C LEU A 85 -1.04 14.20 2.68
N ALA A 86 -0.61 14.41 1.44
CA ALA A 86 -0.43 13.36 0.45
C ALA A 86 0.67 12.37 0.87
N VAL A 87 1.83 12.89 1.28
CA VAL A 87 2.94 12.06 1.77
C VAL A 87 2.55 11.33 3.06
N GLY A 88 1.92 12.02 4.01
CA GLY A 88 1.47 11.40 5.26
C GLY A 88 0.42 10.32 5.03
N TYR A 89 -0.55 10.57 4.14
CA TYR A 89 -1.54 9.57 3.72
C TYR A 89 -0.87 8.37 3.07
N ALA A 90 -0.02 8.56 2.07
CA ALA A 90 0.66 7.48 1.37
C ALA A 90 1.54 6.65 2.33
N ALA A 91 2.26 7.29 3.26
CA ALA A 91 3.06 6.59 4.25
C ALA A 91 2.21 5.74 5.19
N LEU A 92 1.11 6.29 5.70
CA LEU A 92 0.21 5.56 6.58
C LEU A 92 -0.48 4.41 5.84
N PHE A 93 -0.97 4.67 4.63
CA PHE A 93 -1.61 3.70 3.75
C PHE A 93 -0.66 2.53 3.46
N LEU A 94 0.53 2.80 2.93
CA LEU A 94 1.50 1.75 2.61
C LEU A 94 1.94 0.95 3.85
N ALA A 95 2.13 1.61 5.00
CA ALA A 95 2.50 0.94 6.24
C ALA A 95 1.40 0.02 6.76
N ILE A 96 0.15 0.50 6.78
CA ILE A 96 -1.01 -0.30 7.24
C ILE A 96 -1.27 -1.45 6.28
N SER A 97 -1.29 -1.20 4.96
CA SER A 97 -1.56 -2.25 3.97
C SER A 97 -0.46 -3.30 3.93
N SER A 98 0.82 -2.91 4.09
CA SER A 98 1.93 -3.88 4.20
C SER A 98 1.81 -4.75 5.45
N TRP A 99 1.39 -4.16 6.58
CA TRP A 99 1.10 -4.91 7.80
C TRP A 99 -0.10 -5.84 7.63
N ALA A 100 -1.20 -5.36 7.05
CA ALA A 100 -2.40 -6.16 6.80
C ALA A 100 -2.11 -7.33 5.84
N LEU A 101 -1.29 -7.12 4.81
CA LEU A 101 -0.81 -8.19 3.92
C LEU A 101 0.00 -9.24 4.69
N THR A 102 0.85 -8.80 5.63
CA THR A 102 1.59 -9.70 6.54
C THR A 102 0.65 -10.49 7.45
N VAL A 103 -0.40 -9.86 7.97
CA VAL A 103 -1.44 -10.52 8.78
C VAL A 103 -2.25 -11.53 7.94
N ALA A 104 -2.56 -11.21 6.69
CA ALA A 104 -3.30 -12.09 5.79
C ALA A 104 -2.48 -13.34 5.43
N ALA A 105 -1.22 -13.16 5.03
CA ALA A 105 -0.32 -14.27 4.73
C ALA A 105 0.04 -15.08 5.99
N GLY A 106 0.30 -14.37 7.08
CA GLY A 106 1.00 -14.87 8.25
C GLY A 106 2.49 -14.44 8.24
N PRO A 107 3.00 -13.77 9.31
CA PRO A 107 4.42 -13.47 9.46
C PRO A 107 5.40 -14.61 9.18
N GLY A 108 5.04 -15.86 9.48
CA GLY A 108 5.91 -17.02 9.26
C GLY A 108 5.95 -17.51 7.82
N SER A 109 4.91 -17.22 7.02
CA SER A 109 4.77 -17.71 5.64
C SER A 109 5.06 -16.63 4.60
N ILE A 110 4.93 -15.34 4.95
CA ILE A 110 4.92 -14.25 3.96
C ILE A 110 6.16 -14.22 3.07
N VAL A 111 7.35 -14.50 3.63
CA VAL A 111 8.60 -14.49 2.85
C VAL A 111 8.60 -15.63 1.82
N ASP A 112 8.27 -16.85 2.25
CA ASP A 112 8.24 -18.02 1.37
C ASP A 112 7.16 -17.90 0.29
N THR A 113 5.99 -17.37 0.64
CA THR A 113 4.90 -17.12 -0.32
C THR A 113 5.29 -16.01 -1.29
N SER A 114 5.91 -14.93 -0.82
CA SER A 114 6.40 -13.84 -1.67
C SER A 114 7.47 -14.31 -2.65
N LEU A 115 8.34 -15.25 -2.26
CA LEU A 115 9.36 -15.82 -3.15
C LEU A 115 8.75 -16.70 -4.25
N LYS A 116 7.62 -17.37 -3.97
CA LYS A 116 6.93 -18.25 -4.92
C LYS A 116 6.02 -17.50 -5.88
N GLU A 117 5.24 -16.57 -5.34
CA GLU A 117 4.14 -15.91 -6.06
C GLU A 117 4.48 -14.48 -6.47
N GLY A 118 5.49 -13.87 -5.83
CA GLY A 118 5.86 -12.48 -6.10
C GLY A 118 4.67 -11.52 -5.91
N PRO A 119 4.41 -10.62 -6.87
CA PRO A 119 3.24 -9.74 -6.83
C PRO A 119 1.90 -10.48 -6.82
N GLY A 120 1.86 -11.74 -7.29
CA GLY A 120 0.68 -12.60 -7.32
C GLY A 120 0.08 -12.88 -5.94
N MET A 121 0.90 -12.82 -4.89
CA MET A 121 0.48 -13.13 -3.51
C MET A 121 -0.67 -12.24 -3.05
N LEU A 122 -0.65 -10.94 -3.36
CA LEU A 122 -1.74 -10.02 -2.99
C LEU A 122 -3.06 -10.51 -3.58
N PHE A 123 -3.05 -10.89 -4.85
CA PHE A 123 -4.25 -11.33 -5.56
C PHE A 123 -4.76 -12.67 -5.08
N GLY A 124 -3.89 -13.63 -4.81
CA GLY A 124 -4.27 -14.93 -4.23
C GLY A 124 -4.91 -14.77 -2.85
N LEU A 125 -4.31 -13.95 -1.98
CA LEU A 125 -4.85 -13.65 -0.65
C LEU A 125 -6.18 -12.89 -0.72
N THR A 126 -6.34 -12.03 -1.72
CA THR A 126 -7.57 -11.29 -1.99
C THR A 126 -8.67 -12.23 -2.47
N GLU A 127 -8.38 -13.13 -3.42
CA GLU A 127 -9.36 -14.06 -3.99
C GLU A 127 -9.92 -15.01 -2.93
N GLU A 128 -9.05 -15.54 -2.07
CA GLU A 128 -9.45 -16.40 -0.95
C GLU A 128 -10.44 -15.72 0.01
N ARG A 129 -10.38 -14.39 0.13
CA ARG A 129 -11.12 -13.60 1.14
C ARG A 129 -12.34 -12.88 0.57
N LEU A 130 -12.21 -12.33 -0.64
CA LEU A 130 -13.15 -11.42 -1.27
C LEU A 130 -13.73 -11.96 -2.59
N GLY A 131 -13.23 -13.09 -3.07
CA GLY A 131 -13.69 -13.78 -4.27
C GLY A 131 -13.07 -13.24 -5.56
N SER A 132 -13.21 -14.03 -6.63
CA SER A 132 -12.56 -13.77 -7.92
C SER A 132 -12.96 -12.45 -8.56
N THR A 133 -14.25 -12.07 -8.50
CA THR A 133 -14.72 -10.81 -9.11
C THR A 133 -14.05 -9.58 -8.50
N PHE A 134 -13.81 -9.57 -7.18
CA PHE A 134 -13.10 -8.47 -6.53
C PHE A 134 -11.64 -8.44 -6.98
N THR A 135 -11.00 -9.61 -7.00
CA THR A 135 -9.62 -9.78 -7.43
C THR A 135 -9.41 -9.38 -8.90
N ASP A 136 -10.35 -9.68 -9.78
CA ASP A 136 -10.29 -9.29 -11.19
C ASP A 136 -10.33 -7.77 -11.36
N VAL A 137 -11.18 -7.08 -10.59
CA VAL A 137 -11.23 -5.61 -10.60
C VAL A 137 -9.93 -5.04 -10.06
N LEU A 138 -9.38 -5.61 -8.98
CA LEU A 138 -8.10 -5.19 -8.42
C LEU A 138 -6.93 -5.41 -9.38
N HIS A 139 -6.96 -6.42 -10.25
CA HIS A 139 -5.93 -6.64 -11.28
C HIS A 139 -5.94 -5.61 -12.41
N ILE A 140 -7.12 -5.03 -12.70
CA ILE A 140 -7.31 -4.15 -13.85
C ILE A 140 -6.97 -2.70 -13.51
N LEU A 141 -7.15 -2.32 -12.25
CA LEU A 141 -6.79 -1.00 -11.71
C LEU A 141 -5.26 -0.89 -11.57
#